data_AF-A0A095BUM4-F1
#
_entry.id   AF-A0A095BUM4-F1
#
_cell.length_a   1.000
_cell.length_b   1.000
_cell.length_c   1.000
_cell.angle_alpha   90.00
_cell.angle_beta   90.00
_cell.angle_gamma   90.00
#
_symmetry.space_group_name_H-M   'P 1'
#
loop_
_entity.id
_entity.type
_entity.pdbx_description
1 polymer ?
#
loop_
_entity_poly.entity_id
_entity_poly.type
_entity_poly.pdbx_seq_one_letter_code
_entity_poly.pdbx_strand_id
1 'polypeptide(L)'
;MNDRSSTMAPLRAFLTDPTDTHAQALRPHLASEVAVSVHTTNEKGRDAAIEALQQSLLHHVVYGGQWEEPKNDGEGITQVLAMPAKGIAAGCKFHCTFNDRGEIQHLEGEWLLPPATLTPEPVVLTAAMRTRLNDAEADGMPILFAYVTPDGRPEQIYRGSTHTHGDGQLAFWNPRADGSFLTSIAKNPLVSAIYRHDESHEMLEMSGRARLVENDAEAQGIYEARPDVTQRIDPRRSGAAVVIELERVTGLIHAAGTGAIERILMVRESTS
;
A
#
# COMPACT_ATOMS: atom_id res chain seq x y z
N MET A 1 -8.82 7.08 43.81
CA MET A 1 -8.15 6.28 42.76
C MET A 1 -8.74 6.77 41.45
N ASN A 2 -8.07 7.70 40.76
CA ASN A 2 -8.58 8.26 39.50
C ASN A 2 -8.82 7.11 38.54
N ASP A 3 -9.98 7.10 37.88
CA ASP A 3 -10.33 6.10 36.88
C ASP A 3 -9.42 6.30 35.66
N ARG A 4 -8.24 5.68 35.68
CA ARG A 4 -7.24 5.70 34.60
C ARG A 4 -7.81 5.14 33.29
N SER A 5 -8.90 4.37 33.35
CA SER A 5 -9.63 3.86 32.17
C SER A 5 -10.26 5.00 31.36
N SER A 6 -10.65 6.12 32.00
CA SER A 6 -11.19 7.30 31.32
C SER A 6 -10.18 7.96 30.37
N THR A 7 -8.88 7.75 30.60
CA THR A 7 -7.78 8.26 29.75
C THR A 7 -7.59 7.42 28.47
N MET A 8 -8.07 6.17 28.47
CA MET A 8 -7.88 5.26 27.35
C MET A 8 -8.81 5.57 26.17
N ALA A 9 -10.00 6.14 26.42
CA ALA A 9 -10.91 6.51 25.33
C ALA A 9 -10.34 7.64 24.43
N PRO A 10 -9.85 8.78 24.96
CA PRO A 10 -9.17 9.80 24.16
C PRO A 10 -7.95 9.26 23.41
N LEU A 11 -7.16 8.39 24.05
CA LEU A 11 -5.99 7.78 23.42
C LEU A 11 -6.39 6.89 22.23
N ARG A 12 -7.38 6.00 22.39
CA ARG A 12 -7.87 5.16 21.28
C ARG A 12 -8.40 5.98 20.12
N ALA A 13 -9.19 7.02 20.42
CA ALA A 13 -9.73 7.91 19.39
C ALA A 13 -8.61 8.57 18.60
N PHE A 14 -7.61 9.13 19.29
CA PHE A 14 -6.45 9.76 18.66
C PHE A 14 -5.58 8.79 17.86
N LEU A 15 -5.27 7.60 18.39
CA LEU A 15 -4.47 6.61 17.66
C LEU A 15 -5.21 6.10 16.40
N THR A 16 -6.54 6.02 16.44
CA THR A 16 -7.37 5.58 15.31
C THR A 16 -7.52 6.66 14.24
N ASP A 17 -7.71 7.91 14.66
CA ASP A 17 -7.97 9.06 13.79
C ASP A 17 -7.30 10.31 14.38
N PRO A 18 -6.05 10.64 14.02
CA PRO A 18 -5.25 11.64 14.72
C PRO A 18 -5.57 13.09 14.33
N THR A 19 -6.85 13.46 14.32
CA THR A 19 -7.30 14.84 14.05
C THR A 19 -6.94 15.79 15.19
N ASP A 20 -6.91 17.10 14.89
CA ASP A 20 -6.69 18.14 15.91
C ASP A 20 -7.72 18.07 17.06
N THR A 21 -8.96 17.68 16.75
CA THR A 21 -10.01 17.46 17.75
C THR A 21 -9.64 16.34 18.71
N HIS A 22 -9.22 15.18 18.19
CA HIS A 22 -8.79 14.06 19.04
C HIS A 22 -7.48 14.37 19.77
N ALA A 23 -6.56 15.10 19.16
CA ALA A 23 -5.34 15.59 19.80
C ALA A 23 -5.66 16.49 21.00
N GLN A 24 -6.59 17.44 20.82
CA GLN A 24 -7.03 18.34 21.89
C GLN A 24 -7.71 17.58 23.04
N ALA A 25 -8.47 16.53 22.73
CA ALA A 25 -9.09 15.66 23.73
C ALA A 25 -8.07 14.81 24.51
N LEU A 26 -7.00 14.33 23.84
CA LEU A 26 -5.95 13.53 24.48
C LEU A 26 -4.99 14.39 25.32
N ARG A 27 -4.69 15.61 24.88
CA ARG A 27 -3.65 16.49 25.46
C ARG A 27 -3.68 16.63 26.99
N PRO A 28 -4.83 16.79 27.68
CA PRO A 28 -4.88 16.91 29.14
C PRO A 28 -4.45 15.63 29.87
N HIS A 29 -4.43 14.50 29.17
CA HIS A 29 -4.09 13.20 29.73
C HIS A 29 -2.63 12.80 29.52
N LEU A 30 -1.84 13.57 28.78
CA LEU A 30 -0.41 13.31 28.57
C LEU A 30 0.41 14.14 29.57
N ALA A 31 1.46 13.59 30.17
CA ALA A 31 2.42 14.35 30.95
C ALA A 31 3.14 15.39 30.05
N SER A 32 3.63 16.50 30.63
CA SER A 32 4.40 17.50 29.85
C SER A 32 5.65 16.87 29.21
N GLU A 33 6.33 16.00 29.96
CA GLU A 33 7.55 15.27 29.57
C GLU A 33 7.25 13.81 29.15
N VAL A 34 6.06 13.55 28.58
CA VAL A 34 5.69 12.21 28.11
C VAL A 34 6.77 11.68 27.14
N ALA A 35 7.12 10.41 27.28
CA ALA A 35 7.95 9.69 26.32
C ALA A 35 7.08 8.75 25.49
N VAL A 36 7.12 8.87 24.17
CA VAL A 36 6.37 8.05 23.22
C VAL A 36 7.35 7.26 22.37
N SER A 37 7.22 5.93 22.39
CA SER A 37 7.96 5.02 21.53
C SER A 37 6.99 4.08 20.84
N VAL A 38 6.47 4.49 19.68
CA VAL A 38 5.43 3.77 18.94
C VAL A 38 5.91 3.57 17.50
N HIS A 39 6.28 2.33 17.18
CA HIS A 39 6.81 1.95 15.87
C HIS A 39 8.02 2.80 15.42
N THR A 40 7.86 3.69 14.44
CA THR A 40 8.93 4.59 13.95
C THR A 40 8.99 5.91 14.72
N THR A 41 8.00 6.20 15.57
CA THR A 41 7.93 7.41 16.40
C THR A 41 8.69 7.18 17.70
N ASN A 42 9.64 8.06 18.02
CA ASN A 42 10.37 8.05 19.29
C ASN A 42 10.61 9.49 19.76
N GLU A 43 9.70 10.01 20.57
CA GLU A 43 9.66 11.43 20.94
C GLU A 43 9.51 11.64 22.44
N LYS A 44 9.97 12.81 22.89
CA LYS A 44 9.76 13.30 24.25
C LYS A 44 9.09 14.66 24.24
N GLY A 45 8.21 14.87 25.21
CA GLY A 45 7.46 16.10 25.34
C GLY A 45 6.10 15.99 24.65
N ARG A 46 5.08 16.55 25.29
CA ARG A 46 3.67 16.42 24.88
C ARG A 46 3.40 16.83 23.43
N ASP A 47 3.98 17.96 23.01
CA ASP A 47 3.65 18.57 21.72
C ASP A 47 4.33 17.84 20.58
N ALA A 48 5.61 17.52 20.73
CA ALA A 48 6.37 16.70 19.79
C ALA A 48 5.75 15.30 19.65
N ALA A 49 5.31 14.70 20.77
CA ALA A 49 4.64 13.39 20.75
C ALA A 49 3.33 13.40 19.96
N ILE A 50 2.49 14.42 20.14
CA ILE A 50 1.24 14.56 19.38
C ILE A 50 1.56 14.74 17.89
N GLU A 51 2.42 15.70 17.55
CA GLU A 51 2.78 15.99 16.16
C GLU A 51 3.35 14.74 15.44
N ALA A 52 4.27 14.03 16.09
CA ALA A 52 4.88 12.85 15.49
C ALA A 52 3.91 11.67 15.34
N LEU A 53 2.93 11.53 16.23
CA LEU A 53 1.87 10.53 16.08
C LEU A 53 0.87 10.91 14.98
N GLN A 54 0.58 12.20 14.78
CA GLN A 54 -0.25 12.68 13.66
C GLN A 54 0.41 12.42 12.30
N GLN A 55 1.74 12.55 12.24
CA GLN A 55 2.53 12.27 11.03
C GLN A 55 2.86 10.77 10.85
N SER A 56 2.56 9.94 11.85
CA SER A 56 2.86 8.51 11.82
C SER A 56 1.90 7.75 10.91
N LEU A 57 2.40 6.72 10.24
CA LEU A 57 1.57 5.80 9.43
C LEU A 57 0.61 4.95 10.25
N LEU A 58 0.73 4.99 11.58
CA LEU A 58 -0.09 4.17 12.47
C LEU A 58 -1.58 4.23 12.11
N HIS A 59 -2.10 5.44 11.87
CA HIS A 59 -3.53 5.66 11.61
C HIS A 59 -4.03 4.97 10.32
N HIS A 60 -3.20 4.91 9.27
CA HIS A 60 -3.52 4.18 8.03
C HIS A 60 -3.60 2.66 8.23
N VAL A 61 -2.99 2.15 9.30
CA VAL A 61 -2.88 0.72 9.58
C VAL A 61 -3.87 0.27 10.66
N VAL A 62 -4.12 1.10 11.67
CA VAL A 62 -5.10 0.80 12.72
C VAL A 62 -6.54 1.00 12.27
N TYR A 63 -6.75 1.65 11.13
CA TYR A 63 -8.07 1.83 10.55
C TYR A 63 -8.77 0.48 10.31
N GLY A 64 -9.99 0.33 10.82
CA GLY A 64 -10.76 -0.91 10.73
C GLY A 64 -10.38 -2.00 11.74
N GLY A 65 -9.40 -1.75 12.61
CA GLY A 65 -9.08 -2.61 13.74
C GLY A 65 -10.13 -2.59 14.84
N GLN A 66 -10.13 -3.64 15.67
CA GLN A 66 -11.02 -3.78 16.81
C GLN A 66 -10.23 -3.67 18.11
N TRP A 67 -10.56 -2.68 18.93
CA TRP A 67 -9.97 -2.50 20.25
C TRP A 67 -10.50 -3.55 21.23
N GLU A 68 -9.59 -4.22 21.93
CA GLU A 68 -9.91 -5.06 23.09
C GLU A 68 -10.16 -4.19 24.34
N GLU A 69 -10.74 -4.81 25.36
CA GLU A 69 -10.84 -4.21 26.69
C GLU A 69 -9.45 -3.93 27.27
N PRO A 70 -9.19 -2.72 27.82
CA PRO A 70 -7.93 -2.39 28.46
C PRO A 70 -7.65 -3.32 29.65
N LYS A 71 -6.40 -3.77 29.76
CA LYS A 71 -5.93 -4.62 30.86
C LYS A 71 -4.96 -3.84 31.73
N ASN A 72 -5.21 -3.84 33.05
CA ASN A 72 -4.29 -3.26 34.03
C ASN A 72 -3.45 -4.39 34.63
N ASP A 73 -2.13 -4.29 34.50
CA ASP A 73 -1.16 -5.27 34.99
C ASP A 73 -0.49 -4.86 36.32
N GLY A 74 -0.90 -3.73 36.90
CA GLY A 74 -0.37 -3.16 38.13
C GLY A 74 0.72 -2.11 37.90
N GLU A 75 1.42 -2.16 36.76
CA GLU A 75 2.44 -1.18 36.37
C GLU A 75 1.86 -0.11 35.42
N GLY A 76 0.90 -0.51 34.58
CA GLY A 76 0.30 0.36 33.60
C GLY A 76 -1.05 -0.16 33.09
N ILE A 77 -1.46 0.37 31.94
CA ILE A 77 -2.61 -0.10 31.19
C ILE A 77 -2.13 -0.53 29.80
N THR A 78 -2.40 -1.78 29.47
CA THR A 78 -2.21 -2.35 28.14
C THR A 78 -3.51 -2.28 27.34
N GLN A 79 -3.42 -1.77 26.12
CA GLN A 79 -4.49 -1.79 25.12
C GLN A 79 -4.04 -2.55 23.89
N VAL A 80 -4.92 -3.41 23.38
CA VAL A 80 -4.66 -4.19 22.17
C VAL A 80 -5.68 -3.80 21.12
N LEU A 81 -5.20 -3.57 19.90
CA LEU A 81 -6.02 -3.46 18.71
C LEU A 81 -5.75 -4.68 17.83
N ALA A 82 -6.76 -5.52 17.61
CA ALA A 82 -6.71 -6.59 16.63
C ALA A 82 -6.98 -6.03 15.23
N MET A 83 -6.17 -6.40 14.25
CA MET A 83 -6.34 -5.96 12.86
C MET A 83 -7.16 -6.94 12.03
N PRO A 84 -7.81 -6.47 10.95
CA PRO A 84 -8.45 -7.36 9.97
C PRO A 84 -7.46 -8.34 9.36
N ALA A 85 -7.96 -9.43 8.76
CA ALA A 85 -7.12 -10.46 8.14
C ALA A 85 -6.19 -9.92 7.03
N LYS A 86 -6.59 -8.84 6.34
CA LYS A 86 -5.79 -8.14 5.32
C LYS A 86 -4.84 -7.09 5.91
N GLY A 87 -4.80 -6.88 7.22
CA GLY A 87 -3.90 -5.94 7.87
C GLY A 87 -2.42 -6.33 7.76
N ILE A 88 -1.53 -5.35 7.89
CA ILE A 88 -0.07 -5.57 7.76
C ILE A 88 0.55 -6.29 8.97
N ALA A 89 -0.16 -6.30 10.09
CA ALA A 89 0.16 -7.01 11.33
C ALA A 89 -1.10 -7.75 11.84
N ALA A 90 -0.95 -8.61 12.84
CA ALA A 90 -2.11 -9.18 13.55
C ALA A 90 -2.80 -8.14 14.43
N GLY A 91 -2.09 -7.06 14.77
CA GLY A 91 -2.58 -6.00 15.62
C GLY A 91 -1.47 -5.07 16.10
N CYS A 92 -1.85 -4.14 16.97
CA CYS A 92 -0.93 -3.30 17.75
C CYS A 92 -1.21 -3.49 19.24
N LYS A 93 -0.15 -3.53 20.04
CA LYS A 93 -0.25 -3.46 21.49
C LYS A 93 0.37 -2.16 21.97
N PHE A 94 -0.38 -1.44 22.79
CA PHE A 94 0.04 -0.18 23.40
C PHE A 94 0.09 -0.34 24.91
N HIS A 95 1.22 0.01 25.51
CA HIS A 95 1.39 0.00 26.95
C HIS A 95 1.58 1.44 27.45
N CYS A 96 0.74 1.83 28.41
CA CYS A 96 0.75 3.16 29.01
C CYS A 96 1.12 3.06 30.50
N THR A 97 2.13 3.81 30.93
CA THR A 97 2.38 4.05 32.36
C THR A 97 2.04 5.50 32.72
N PHE A 98 1.74 5.73 34.00
CA PHE A 98 1.15 6.99 34.46
C PHE A 98 1.97 7.60 35.59
N ASN A 99 2.06 8.92 35.61
CA ASN A 99 2.64 9.65 36.74
C ASN A 99 1.65 9.73 37.92
N ASP A 100 2.08 10.35 39.02
CA ASP A 100 1.26 10.53 40.24
C ASP A 100 -0.03 11.35 40.02
N ARG A 101 -0.08 12.16 38.95
CA ARG A 101 -1.27 12.93 38.55
C ARG A 101 -2.26 12.11 37.73
N GLY A 102 -1.88 10.88 37.36
CA GLY A 102 -2.67 10.01 36.47
C GLY A 102 -2.56 10.37 34.99
N GLU A 103 -1.57 11.18 34.61
CA GLU A 103 -1.26 11.49 33.21
C GLU A 103 -0.31 10.42 32.64
N ILE A 104 -0.45 10.09 31.36
CA ILE A 104 0.43 9.16 30.66
C ILE A 104 1.85 9.73 30.65
N GLN A 105 2.79 9.02 31.25
CA GLN A 105 4.21 9.36 31.29
C GLN A 105 5.00 8.60 30.23
N HIS A 106 4.63 7.36 29.94
CA HIS A 106 5.21 6.56 28.86
C HIS A 106 4.09 5.93 28.03
N LEU A 107 4.23 6.00 26.71
CA LEU A 107 3.40 5.29 25.73
C LEU A 107 4.31 4.48 24.81
N GLU A 108 4.24 3.16 24.92
CA GLU A 108 5.00 2.23 24.09
C GLU A 108 4.05 1.48 23.17
N GLY A 109 4.41 1.33 21.89
CA GLY A 109 3.60 0.65 20.88
C GLY A 109 4.42 -0.39 20.12
N GLU A 110 3.91 -1.62 20.06
CA GLU A 110 4.53 -2.75 19.35
C GLU A 110 3.58 -3.40 18.35
N TRP A 111 4.14 -3.90 17.24
CA TRP A 111 3.41 -4.71 16.27
C TRP A 111 3.20 -6.12 16.80
N LEU A 112 1.98 -6.64 16.68
CA LEU A 112 1.71 -8.05 16.89
C LEU A 112 1.95 -8.80 15.58
N LEU A 113 2.99 -9.63 15.55
CA LEU A 113 3.44 -10.37 14.38
C LEU A 113 3.42 -11.90 14.64
N PRO A 114 3.29 -12.73 13.60
CA PRO A 114 3.06 -12.38 12.20
C PRO A 114 1.61 -11.93 11.94
N PRO A 115 1.33 -11.18 10.85
CA PRO A 115 -0.04 -10.97 10.40
C PRO A 115 -0.72 -12.28 10.01
N ALA A 116 -2.06 -12.23 9.88
CA ALA A 116 -2.81 -13.36 9.35
C ALA A 116 -2.29 -13.76 7.95
N THR A 117 -2.33 -15.07 7.69
CA THR A 117 -2.07 -15.62 6.36
C THR A 117 -3.22 -15.22 5.44
N LEU A 118 -2.88 -14.63 4.29
CA LEU A 118 -3.88 -14.32 3.28
C LEU A 118 -4.32 -15.58 2.55
N THR A 119 -5.63 -15.71 2.35
CA THR A 119 -6.19 -16.63 1.36
C THR A 119 -6.01 -16.01 -0.02
N PRO A 120 -5.44 -16.73 -1.01
CA PRO A 120 -5.37 -16.23 -2.38
C PRO A 120 -6.76 -15.95 -2.96
N GLU A 121 -6.92 -14.78 -3.57
CA GLU A 121 -8.13 -14.38 -4.30
C GLU A 121 -7.89 -14.50 -5.81
N PRO A 122 -8.94 -14.65 -6.65
CA PRO A 122 -8.80 -14.58 -8.11
C PRO A 122 -8.21 -13.23 -8.55
N VAL A 123 -7.45 -13.23 -9.64
CA VAL A 123 -6.92 -11.98 -10.23
C VAL A 123 -8.05 -11.18 -10.87
N VAL A 124 -8.53 -10.20 -10.12
CA VAL A 124 -9.47 -9.15 -10.56
C VAL A 124 -9.03 -7.83 -9.95
N LEU A 125 -8.51 -6.92 -10.79
CA LEU A 125 -8.05 -5.60 -10.36
C LEU A 125 -9.22 -4.79 -9.81
N THR A 126 -9.10 -4.35 -8.55
CA THR A 126 -10.11 -3.51 -7.90
C THR A 126 -10.15 -2.11 -8.54
N ALA A 127 -11.22 -1.36 -8.28
CA ALA A 127 -11.32 0.03 -8.74
C ALA A 127 -10.13 0.88 -8.27
N ALA A 128 -9.72 0.75 -7.00
CA ALA A 128 -8.57 1.46 -6.45
C ALA A 128 -7.27 1.11 -7.19
N MET A 129 -7.02 -0.17 -7.46
CA MET A 129 -5.84 -0.60 -8.24
C MET A 129 -5.86 0.00 -9.64
N ARG A 130 -7.01 -0.04 -10.32
CA ARG A 130 -7.15 0.49 -11.69
C ARG A 130 -6.85 1.97 -11.75
N THR A 131 -7.40 2.76 -10.82
CA THR A 131 -7.12 4.20 -10.72
C THR A 131 -5.62 4.43 -10.59
N ARG A 132 -4.96 3.81 -9.59
CA ARG A 132 -3.52 3.99 -9.37
C ARG A 132 -2.66 3.61 -10.57
N LEU A 133 -2.98 2.50 -11.23
CA LEU A 133 -2.21 2.00 -12.38
C LEU A 133 -2.43 2.86 -13.63
N ASN A 134 -3.64 3.41 -13.84
CA ASN A 134 -3.94 4.27 -14.99
C ASN A 134 -3.38 5.68 -14.81
N ASP A 135 -3.35 6.20 -13.58
CA ASP A 135 -2.86 7.54 -13.26
C ASP A 135 -1.34 7.57 -13.01
N ALA A 136 -0.69 6.41 -12.96
CA ALA A 136 0.72 6.21 -12.62
C ALA A 136 1.68 7.20 -13.32
N GLU A 137 1.51 7.44 -14.63
CA GLU A 137 2.36 8.39 -15.37
C GLU A 137 2.07 9.85 -15.02
N ALA A 138 0.79 10.21 -14.84
CA ALA A 138 0.38 11.55 -14.46
C ALA A 138 0.89 11.91 -13.05
N ASP A 139 0.94 10.92 -12.17
CA ASP A 139 1.47 11.02 -10.81
C ASP A 139 3.01 11.01 -10.76
N GLY A 140 3.70 10.80 -11.90
CA GLY A 140 5.15 10.69 -11.94
C GLY A 140 5.69 9.39 -11.33
N MET A 141 4.85 8.35 -11.24
CA MET A 141 5.12 7.04 -10.64
C MET A 141 5.08 5.92 -11.71
N PRO A 142 5.91 5.96 -12.77
CA PRO A 142 5.82 5.01 -13.87
C PRO A 142 6.10 3.58 -13.42
N ILE A 143 5.39 2.62 -14.02
CA ILE A 143 5.52 1.21 -13.68
C ILE A 143 6.86 0.67 -14.22
N LEU A 144 7.62 0.01 -13.36
CA LEU A 144 8.88 -0.65 -13.72
C LEU A 144 8.61 -2.12 -14.05
N PHE A 145 8.95 -2.53 -15.27
CA PHE A 145 8.90 -3.92 -15.70
C PHE A 145 10.28 -4.55 -15.66
N ALA A 146 10.35 -5.83 -15.30
CA ALA A 146 11.50 -6.69 -15.43
C ALA A 146 11.19 -7.85 -16.40
N TYR A 147 12.14 -8.17 -17.26
CA TYR A 147 12.05 -9.24 -18.26
C TYR A 147 13.43 -9.90 -18.44
N VAL A 148 13.46 -11.04 -19.14
CA VAL A 148 14.69 -11.77 -19.45
C VAL A 148 14.96 -11.71 -20.95
N THR A 149 16.14 -11.23 -21.32
CA THR A 149 16.59 -11.14 -22.71
C THR A 149 16.82 -12.54 -23.32
N PRO A 150 16.94 -12.66 -24.65
CA PRO A 150 17.17 -13.95 -25.31
C PRO A 150 18.44 -14.69 -24.87
N ASP A 151 19.46 -13.98 -24.37
CA ASP A 151 20.71 -14.52 -23.82
C ASP A 151 20.64 -14.80 -22.31
N GLY A 152 19.46 -14.66 -21.69
CA GLY A 152 19.22 -15.00 -20.28
C GLY A 152 19.54 -13.88 -19.29
N ARG A 153 19.76 -12.64 -19.76
CA ARG A 153 20.06 -11.50 -18.90
C ARG A 153 18.78 -10.87 -18.37
N PRO A 154 18.66 -10.58 -17.06
CA PRO A 154 17.57 -9.77 -16.55
C PRO A 154 17.76 -8.30 -16.96
N GLU A 155 16.71 -7.70 -17.50
CA GLU A 155 16.66 -6.28 -17.83
C GLU A 155 15.41 -5.62 -17.26
N GLN A 156 15.46 -4.32 -17.11
CA GLN A 156 14.41 -3.50 -16.50
C GLN A 156 14.05 -2.32 -17.40
N ILE A 157 12.78 -1.94 -17.38
CA ILE A 157 12.32 -0.82 -18.17
C ILE A 157 11.08 -0.15 -17.60
N TYR A 158 11.08 1.19 -17.61
CA TYR A 158 9.89 1.96 -17.25
C TYR A 158 8.88 2.00 -18.39
N ARG A 159 7.60 1.94 -18.03
CA ARG A 159 6.48 2.07 -18.97
C ARG A 159 5.42 3.02 -18.40
N GLY A 160 5.53 4.28 -18.82
CA GLY A 160 4.56 5.32 -18.50
C GLY A 160 3.21 5.16 -19.19
N SER A 161 3.15 4.55 -20.37
CA SER A 161 1.88 4.35 -21.08
C SER A 161 1.08 3.12 -20.59
N THR A 162 1.46 2.53 -19.46
CA THR A 162 0.77 1.35 -18.94
C THR A 162 -0.58 1.75 -18.37
N HIS A 163 -1.59 0.96 -18.71
CA HIS A 163 -2.96 1.10 -18.22
C HIS A 163 -3.57 -0.30 -18.04
N THR A 164 -4.69 -0.37 -17.32
CA THR A 164 -5.44 -1.61 -17.14
C THR A 164 -6.21 -1.98 -18.41
N HIS A 165 -6.24 -3.26 -18.75
CA HIS A 165 -6.93 -3.82 -19.92
C HIS A 165 -7.76 -5.01 -19.45
N GLY A 166 -9.08 -4.88 -19.38
CA GLY A 166 -9.94 -5.91 -18.77
C GLY A 166 -9.70 -6.12 -17.27
N ASP A 167 -10.07 -7.28 -16.74
CA ASP A 167 -10.12 -7.54 -15.29
C ASP A 167 -8.81 -7.95 -14.64
N GLY A 168 -7.95 -8.60 -15.40
CA GLY A 168 -6.69 -9.14 -14.90
C GLY A 168 -5.56 -8.93 -15.87
N GLN A 169 -5.58 -7.85 -16.65
CA GLN A 169 -4.53 -7.56 -17.62
C GLN A 169 -4.08 -6.10 -17.54
N LEU A 170 -2.83 -5.89 -17.92
CA LEU A 170 -2.27 -4.57 -18.20
C LEU A 170 -1.97 -4.47 -19.70
N ALA A 171 -1.97 -3.27 -20.24
CA ALA A 171 -1.55 -3.02 -21.60
C ALA A 171 -0.68 -1.76 -21.67
N PHE A 172 0.20 -1.72 -22.66
CA PHE A 172 0.95 -0.52 -23.00
C PHE A 172 1.39 -0.54 -24.46
N TRP A 173 1.73 0.63 -24.99
CA TRP A 173 2.38 0.76 -26.27
C TRP A 173 3.90 0.85 -26.12
N ASN A 174 4.61 0.03 -26.85
CA ASN A 174 6.06 0.08 -26.93
C ASN A 174 6.47 0.84 -28.20
N PRO A 175 6.96 2.10 -28.11
CA PRO A 175 7.18 2.96 -29.28
C PRO A 175 8.36 2.52 -30.16
N ARG A 176 9.19 1.56 -29.71
CA ARG A 176 10.38 1.09 -30.43
C ARG A 176 10.25 -0.38 -30.84
N ALA A 177 9.86 -0.62 -32.08
CA ALA A 177 9.71 -1.98 -32.61
C ALA A 177 11.01 -2.79 -32.64
N ASP A 178 12.17 -2.12 -32.63
CA ASP A 178 13.51 -2.69 -32.72
C ASP A 178 14.20 -2.94 -31.36
N GLY A 179 13.51 -2.63 -30.24
CA GLY A 179 14.05 -2.80 -28.90
C GLY A 179 14.16 -4.27 -28.46
N SER A 180 15.14 -4.56 -27.59
CA SER A 180 15.35 -5.90 -27.02
C SER A 180 14.09 -6.47 -26.36
N PHE A 181 13.28 -5.61 -25.72
CA PHE A 181 12.06 -6.01 -25.04
C PHE A 181 11.10 -6.85 -25.90
N LEU A 182 10.72 -6.39 -27.10
CA LEU A 182 9.74 -7.10 -27.94
C LEU A 182 10.27 -8.47 -28.38
N THR A 183 11.56 -8.52 -28.76
CA THR A 183 12.23 -9.79 -29.10
C THR A 183 12.35 -10.74 -27.91
N SER A 184 12.44 -10.19 -26.69
CA SER A 184 12.54 -10.94 -25.45
C SER A 184 11.21 -11.59 -25.11
N ILE A 185 10.11 -10.82 -25.09
CA ILE A 185 8.79 -11.34 -24.73
C ILE A 185 8.25 -12.36 -25.76
N ALA A 186 8.65 -12.25 -27.02
CA ALA A 186 8.33 -13.24 -28.04
C ALA A 186 8.99 -14.61 -27.78
N LYS A 187 10.15 -14.63 -27.10
CA LYS A 187 10.88 -15.87 -26.74
C LYS A 187 10.56 -16.36 -25.32
N ASN A 188 10.40 -15.44 -24.39
CA ASN A 188 10.07 -15.70 -23.01
C ASN A 188 9.02 -14.68 -22.55
N PRO A 189 7.73 -15.04 -22.49
CA PRO A 189 6.66 -14.09 -22.18
C PRO A 189 6.63 -13.69 -20.70
N LEU A 190 7.45 -14.30 -19.83
CA LEU A 190 7.40 -14.03 -18.40
C LEU A 190 7.93 -12.63 -18.09
N VAL A 191 7.10 -11.86 -17.39
CA VAL A 191 7.42 -10.51 -16.92
C VAL A 191 7.03 -10.33 -15.46
N SER A 192 7.75 -9.46 -14.77
CA SER A 192 7.38 -8.94 -13.46
C SER A 192 7.30 -7.42 -13.53
N ALA A 193 6.46 -6.82 -12.70
CA ALA A 193 6.29 -5.38 -12.63
C ALA A 193 6.13 -4.93 -11.18
N ILE A 194 6.56 -3.71 -10.90
CA ILE A 194 6.31 -3.03 -9.63
C ILE A 194 5.74 -1.64 -9.90
N TYR A 195 4.67 -1.32 -9.18
CA TYR A 195 4.15 0.02 -8.98
C TYR A 195 4.39 0.41 -7.52
N ARG A 196 4.81 1.64 -7.27
CA ARG A 196 5.02 2.17 -5.92
C ARG A 196 4.67 3.64 -5.88
N HIS A 197 3.88 4.03 -4.88
CA HIS A 197 3.51 5.41 -4.60
C HIS A 197 3.92 5.72 -3.16
N ASP A 198 5.01 6.47 -3.01
CA ASP A 198 5.66 6.65 -1.70
C ASP A 198 4.80 7.39 -0.69
N GLU A 199 4.10 8.44 -1.11
CA GLU A 199 3.29 9.29 -0.21
C GLU A 199 2.07 8.56 0.37
N SER A 200 1.47 7.65 -0.40
CA SER A 200 0.35 6.82 0.06
C SER A 200 0.83 5.46 0.59
N HIS A 201 2.12 5.17 0.56
CA HIS A 201 2.67 3.87 0.95
C HIS A 201 2.04 2.67 0.22
N GLU A 202 1.50 2.90 -0.98
CA GLU A 202 0.91 1.86 -1.82
C GLU A 202 1.98 1.24 -2.70
N MET A 203 1.93 -0.08 -2.83
CA MET A 203 2.87 -0.83 -3.64
C MET A 203 2.19 -2.07 -4.19
N LEU A 204 2.31 -2.28 -5.49
CA LEU A 204 1.81 -3.48 -6.16
C LEU A 204 2.98 -4.17 -6.87
N GLU A 205 3.23 -5.41 -6.49
CA GLU A 205 4.07 -6.34 -7.23
C GLU A 205 3.17 -7.22 -8.09
N MET A 206 3.49 -7.31 -9.37
CA MET A 206 2.69 -8.00 -10.36
C MET A 206 3.60 -8.93 -11.17
N SER A 207 3.10 -10.09 -11.56
CA SER A 207 3.78 -10.96 -12.52
C SER A 207 2.78 -11.61 -13.46
N GLY A 208 3.23 -11.90 -14.66
CA GLY A 208 2.36 -12.47 -15.68
C GLY A 208 3.06 -12.78 -16.99
N ARG A 209 2.24 -12.93 -18.03
CA ARG A 209 2.68 -13.27 -19.40
C ARG A 209 2.37 -12.14 -20.35
N ALA A 210 3.42 -11.56 -20.92
CA ALA A 210 3.32 -10.58 -21.98
C ALA A 210 3.07 -11.27 -23.34
N ARG A 211 2.22 -10.67 -24.16
CA ARG A 211 2.04 -11.00 -25.57
C ARG A 211 2.07 -9.75 -26.42
N LEU A 212 2.53 -9.90 -27.65
CA LEU A 212 2.32 -8.91 -28.70
C LEU A 212 0.86 -8.99 -29.15
N VAL A 213 0.26 -7.83 -29.40
CA VAL A 213 -1.09 -7.75 -29.95
C VAL A 213 -1.02 -7.84 -31.47
N GLU A 214 -1.60 -8.89 -32.04
CA GLU A 214 -1.66 -9.11 -33.49
C GLU A 214 -2.93 -8.51 -34.13
N ASN A 215 -3.96 -8.26 -33.32
CA ASN A 215 -5.21 -7.69 -33.80
C ASN A 215 -5.13 -6.16 -33.88
N ASP A 216 -5.29 -5.61 -35.09
CA ASP A 216 -5.19 -4.17 -35.33
C ASP A 216 -6.17 -3.33 -34.51
N ALA A 217 -7.40 -3.81 -34.26
CA ALA A 217 -8.39 -3.07 -33.50
C ALA A 217 -8.04 -3.02 -32.00
N GLU A 218 -7.56 -4.15 -31.43
CA GLU A 218 -7.05 -4.18 -30.05
C GLU A 218 -5.82 -3.28 -29.91
N ALA A 219 -4.87 -3.36 -30.86
CA ALA A 219 -3.67 -2.53 -30.86
C ALA A 219 -4.01 -1.03 -30.96
N GLN A 220 -5.01 -0.69 -31.78
CA GLN A 220 -5.50 0.68 -31.92
C GLN A 220 -6.11 1.20 -30.61
N GLY A 221 -6.95 0.40 -29.94
CA GLY A 221 -7.52 0.77 -28.64
C GLY A 221 -6.44 1.02 -27.58
N ILE A 222 -5.42 0.16 -27.52
CA ILE A 222 -4.27 0.33 -26.60
C ILE A 222 -3.45 1.58 -26.93
N TYR A 223 -3.28 1.91 -28.21
CA TYR A 223 -2.59 3.13 -28.62
C TYR A 223 -3.37 4.39 -28.18
N GLU A 224 -4.69 4.39 -28.33
CA GLU A 224 -5.56 5.52 -28.00
C GLU A 224 -5.76 5.72 -26.50
N ALA A 225 -5.73 4.64 -25.72
CA ALA A 225 -5.86 4.69 -24.26
C ALA A 225 -4.63 5.30 -23.54
N ARG A 226 -3.56 5.63 -24.26
CA ARG A 226 -2.33 6.17 -23.66
C ARG A 226 -2.50 7.62 -23.20
N PRO A 227 -1.78 8.03 -22.14
CA PRO A 227 -1.70 9.44 -21.77
C PRO A 227 -1.15 10.30 -22.92
N ASP A 228 -1.73 11.49 -23.11
CA ASP A 228 -1.42 12.42 -24.21
C ASP A 228 0.09 12.72 -24.34
N VAL A 229 0.80 12.84 -23.22
CA VAL A 229 2.25 13.09 -23.21
C VAL A 229 3.02 11.97 -23.90
N THR A 230 2.60 10.73 -23.70
CA THR A 230 3.22 9.56 -24.33
C THR A 230 2.82 9.44 -25.80
N GLN A 231 1.62 9.88 -26.21
CA GLN A 231 1.15 9.86 -27.61
C GLN A 231 2.11 10.59 -28.56
N ARG A 232 2.75 11.66 -28.07
CA ARG A 232 3.71 12.47 -28.83
C ARG A 232 5.03 11.74 -29.15
N ILE A 233 5.34 10.63 -28.48
CA ILE A 233 6.61 9.91 -28.63
C ILE A 233 6.65 9.09 -29.93
N ASP A 234 5.51 8.56 -30.39
CA ASP A 234 5.41 7.75 -31.61
C ASP A 234 4.15 8.10 -32.42
N PRO A 235 4.09 9.33 -32.98
CA PRO A 235 2.90 9.80 -33.71
C PRO A 235 2.65 9.01 -35.00
N ARG A 236 3.65 8.27 -35.50
CA ARG A 236 3.54 7.42 -36.70
C ARG A 236 3.06 6.00 -36.39
N ARG A 237 2.84 5.67 -35.11
CA ARG A 237 2.39 4.34 -34.64
C ARG A 237 3.30 3.21 -35.15
N SER A 238 4.61 3.46 -35.15
CA SER A 238 5.62 2.51 -35.62
C SER A 238 5.99 1.45 -34.58
N GLY A 239 5.53 1.63 -33.34
CA GLY A 239 5.69 0.67 -32.25
C GLY A 239 4.73 -0.54 -32.30
N ALA A 240 4.58 -1.19 -31.15
CA ALA A 240 3.72 -2.35 -30.98
C ALA A 240 2.91 -2.26 -29.68
N ALA A 241 1.68 -2.74 -29.71
CA ALA A 241 0.87 -2.93 -28.51
C ALA A 241 1.24 -4.24 -27.79
N VAL A 242 1.28 -4.17 -26.47
CA VAL A 242 1.63 -5.29 -25.59
C VAL A 242 0.52 -5.44 -24.55
N VAL A 243 0.07 -6.66 -24.34
CA VAL A 243 -0.86 -7.03 -23.26
C VAL A 243 -0.15 -8.00 -22.32
N ILE A 244 -0.34 -7.81 -21.02
CA ILE A 244 0.17 -8.69 -19.97
C ILE A 244 -1.01 -9.31 -19.25
N GLU A 245 -1.17 -10.62 -19.40
CA GLU A 245 -2.08 -11.40 -18.58
C GLU A 245 -1.48 -11.58 -17.19
N LEU A 246 -2.09 -10.99 -16.17
CA LEU A 246 -1.59 -11.08 -14.80
C LEU A 246 -1.89 -12.46 -14.22
N GLU A 247 -0.84 -13.10 -13.70
CA GLU A 247 -0.90 -14.38 -13.00
C GLU A 247 -0.88 -14.20 -11.49
N ARG A 248 -0.24 -13.13 -10.99
CA ARG A 248 -0.16 -12.82 -9.57
C ARG A 248 -0.11 -11.32 -9.34
N VAL A 249 -0.83 -10.87 -8.31
CA VAL A 249 -0.75 -9.50 -7.77
C VAL A 249 -0.61 -9.58 -6.26
N THR A 250 0.41 -8.93 -5.72
CA THR A 250 0.65 -8.82 -4.27
C THR A 250 1.02 -7.41 -3.88
N GLY A 251 0.87 -7.07 -2.60
CA GLY A 251 1.38 -5.81 -2.08
C GLY A 251 0.40 -5.15 -1.13
N LEU A 252 0.40 -3.82 -1.11
CA LEU A 252 -0.36 -2.95 -0.23
C LEU A 252 -1.13 -1.91 -1.05
N ILE A 253 -2.43 -1.76 -0.78
CA ILE A 253 -3.24 -0.70 -1.39
C ILE A 253 -4.30 -0.20 -0.42
N HIS A 254 -4.70 1.07 -0.55
CA HIS A 254 -5.84 1.57 0.19
C HIS A 254 -7.13 0.89 -0.27
N ALA A 255 -7.87 0.33 0.69
CA ALA A 255 -9.20 -0.18 0.45
C ALA A 255 -10.17 0.96 0.12
N ALA A 256 -10.99 0.72 -0.92
CA ALA A 256 -11.97 1.70 -1.37
C ALA A 256 -12.97 2.02 -0.24
N GLY A 257 -13.12 3.31 0.06
CA GLY A 257 -14.12 3.82 1.01
C GLY A 257 -13.74 3.72 2.50
N THR A 258 -12.67 3.01 2.86
CA THR A 258 -12.19 2.95 4.25
C THR A 258 -10.90 3.75 4.46
N GLY A 259 -10.03 3.85 3.45
CA GLY A 259 -8.72 4.48 3.64
C GLY A 259 -7.75 3.65 4.49
N ALA A 260 -8.10 2.39 4.81
CA ALA A 260 -7.16 1.44 5.40
C ALA A 260 -6.21 0.90 4.34
N ILE A 261 -4.94 0.74 4.68
CA ILE A 261 -4.00 0.00 3.82
C ILE A 261 -4.19 -1.50 4.03
N GLU A 262 -4.54 -2.21 2.95
CA GLU A 262 -4.76 -3.65 2.94
C GLU A 262 -3.66 -4.38 2.17
N ARG A 263 -3.27 -5.55 2.70
CA ARG A 263 -2.46 -6.52 1.98
C ARG A 263 -3.30 -7.26 0.95
N ILE A 264 -2.70 -7.44 -0.22
CA ILE A 264 -3.31 -8.13 -1.35
C ILE A 264 -2.54 -9.40 -1.66
N LEU A 265 -3.28 -10.46 -1.98
CA LEU A 265 -2.78 -11.68 -2.58
C LEU A 265 -3.80 -12.19 -3.59
N MET A 266 -3.55 -11.90 -4.86
CA MET A 266 -4.32 -12.42 -5.96
C MET A 266 -3.48 -13.39 -6.78
N VAL A 267 -4.06 -14.52 -7.16
CA VAL A 267 -3.42 -15.56 -7.95
C VAL A 267 -4.43 -16.05 -8.99
N ARG A 268 -3.98 -16.13 -10.24
CA ARG A 268 -4.76 -16.74 -11.31
C ARG A 268 -4.72 -18.26 -11.13
N GLU A 269 -5.88 -18.89 -11.14
CA GLU A 269 -5.94 -20.34 -11.17
C GLU A 269 -5.21 -20.85 -12.42
N SER A 270 -4.31 -21.81 -12.24
CA SER A 270 -3.67 -22.46 -13.36
C SER A 270 -4.73 -23.28 -14.09
N THR A 271 -5.16 -22.84 -15.27
CA THR A 271 -5.87 -23.72 -16.19
C THR A 271 -4.96 -24.90 -16.49
N SER A 272 -5.33 -26.05 -15.93
CA SER A 272 -4.67 -27.34 -16.11
C SER A 272 -4.86 -27.85 -17.54
#